data_AF-A0A2T3FT59-F1
#
_entry.id   AF-A0A2T3FT59-F1
#
_cell.length_a   1.000
_cell.length_b   1.000
_cell.length_c   1.000
_cell.angle_alpha   90.00
_cell.angle_beta   90.00
_cell.angle_gamma   90.00
#
_symmetry.space_group_name_H-M   'P 1'
#
loop_
_entity.id
_entity.type
_entity.pdbx_description
1 polymer ?
#
loop_
_entity_poly.entity_id
_entity_poly.type
_entity_poly.pdbx_seq_one_letter_code
_entity_poly.pdbx_strand_id
1 'polypeptide(L)'
;MKKSFHTVKKAGILTAAAVLGTAALAGCGSKADTTESAAASEEATEAAGEAEASDAQLVIAGGDSAGLIAAVQAAAEGMDPSKILILAPGEELAADMTEMAPYVNVADTDEQFQANLTDDFEIYLSDIMTAGNNTNNSDMAAYVSQNSEEAKDWLADTLGMEYGDLAQEAGSSVARSFPAKEGNLNELAQEALLKKVEELKIPVEYKAELKSVAYDEEGALDRITVTVDGKDQEIDCLALVATDVSLIPVFEESQVYEADGKAAALVVSNNAEQLNKDSGELINGLYAAGPILSAAVDGEGVLSGNELTEAVMFGSTAGTEAAVYVSDNQ
;
A
#
# COMPACT_ATOMS: atom_id res chain seq x y z
N MET A 1 38.88 -18.60 -10.76
CA MET A 1 39.54 -17.28 -10.59
C MET A 1 38.50 -16.32 -10.04
N LYS A 2 38.76 -15.77 -8.86
CA LYS A 2 37.84 -14.92 -8.09
C LYS A 2 37.57 -13.61 -8.84
N LYS A 3 36.31 -13.18 -8.93
CA LYS A 3 35.97 -11.78 -9.26
C LYS A 3 35.45 -11.08 -8.01
N SER A 4 35.96 -9.87 -7.84
CA SER A 4 35.97 -9.06 -6.63
C SER A 4 34.69 -8.25 -6.50
N PHE A 5 34.05 -8.32 -5.32
CA PHE A 5 33.06 -7.35 -4.88
C PHE A 5 33.74 -5.98 -4.67
N HIS A 6 33.10 -4.90 -5.12
CA HIS A 6 33.47 -3.53 -4.79
C HIS A 6 32.42 -2.96 -3.84
N THR A 7 32.88 -2.63 -2.63
CA THR A 7 32.11 -1.97 -1.57
C THR A 7 32.09 -0.45 -1.83
N VAL A 8 30.91 0.16 -1.91
CA VAL A 8 30.76 1.62 -1.97
C VAL A 8 30.74 2.19 -0.55
N LYS A 9 31.58 3.19 -0.29
CA LYS A 9 31.69 3.90 1.00
C LYS A 9 30.60 4.97 1.12
N LYS A 10 29.87 4.97 2.23
CA LYS A 10 28.98 6.08 2.65
C LYS A 10 29.81 7.33 2.99
N ALA A 11 29.43 8.48 2.45
CA ALA A 11 29.99 9.80 2.77
C ALA A 11 29.12 10.51 3.82
N GLY A 12 29.75 11.06 4.85
CA GLY A 12 29.09 11.71 5.98
C GLY A 12 28.61 13.13 5.69
N ILE A 13 27.45 13.48 6.24
CA ILE A 13 26.83 14.81 6.17
C ILE A 13 27.32 15.66 7.35
N LEU A 14 27.87 16.84 7.04
CA LEU A 14 28.23 17.89 7.98
C LEU A 14 27.00 18.75 8.30
N THR A 15 26.67 18.89 9.59
CA THR A 15 25.63 19.78 10.11
C THR A 15 26.18 21.21 10.26
N ALA A 16 25.44 22.21 9.75
CA ALA A 16 25.66 23.62 10.02
C ALA A 16 24.49 24.19 10.83
N ALA A 17 24.81 24.80 11.97
CA ALA A 17 23.85 25.39 12.90
C ALA A 17 23.38 26.78 12.44
N ALA A 18 22.06 27.03 12.50
CA ALA A 18 21.45 28.33 12.27
C ALA A 18 21.26 29.09 13.59
N VAL A 19 21.65 30.37 13.60
CA VAL A 19 21.50 31.31 14.72
C VAL A 19 20.19 32.09 14.55
N LEU A 20 19.32 32.03 15.56
CA LEU A 20 18.08 32.81 15.67
C LEU A 20 18.39 34.25 16.10
N GLY A 21 17.99 35.22 15.28
CA GLY A 21 17.92 36.64 15.63
C GLY A 21 16.47 37.06 15.89
N THR A 22 16.18 37.55 17.09
CA THR A 22 14.89 38.15 17.46
C THR A 22 14.91 39.65 17.21
N ALA A 23 13.84 40.18 16.62
CA ALA A 23 13.54 41.60 16.61
C ALA A 23 12.05 41.80 16.89
N ALA A 24 11.74 42.30 18.09
CA ALA A 24 10.45 42.88 18.43
C ALA A 24 10.47 44.37 18.08
N LEU A 25 9.33 44.93 17.66
CA LEU A 25 8.97 46.33 17.92
C LEU A 25 7.47 46.55 17.75
N ALA A 26 6.93 47.25 18.73
CA ALA A 26 5.51 47.53 18.98
C ALA A 26 4.98 48.72 18.17
N GLY A 27 3.65 48.79 18.02
CA GLY A 27 2.93 50.00 17.57
C GLY A 27 1.45 49.95 17.92
N CYS A 28 1.03 50.79 18.87
CA CYS A 28 -0.36 50.99 19.34
C CYS A 28 -1.10 52.11 18.58
N GLY A 29 -2.44 52.06 18.57
CA GLY A 29 -3.36 53.20 18.37
C GLY A 29 -4.72 52.79 17.80
N SER A 30 -5.77 52.55 18.60
CA SER A 30 -6.77 53.47 19.20
C SER A 30 -8.01 53.82 18.34
N LYS A 31 -9.14 53.18 18.71
CA LYS A 31 -10.52 53.67 19.01
C LYS A 31 -11.40 54.49 18.01
N ALA A 32 -12.61 53.92 17.81
CA ALA A 32 -13.98 54.50 17.81
C ALA A 32 -14.38 55.47 16.66
N ASP A 33 -15.62 55.62 16.16
CA ASP A 33 -16.98 55.22 16.54
C ASP A 33 -17.95 55.42 15.34
N THR A 34 -19.19 54.92 15.46
CA THR A 34 -20.47 55.37 14.83
C THR A 34 -20.90 54.98 13.39
N THR A 35 -21.99 54.18 13.36
CA THR A 35 -23.23 54.23 12.56
C THR A 35 -23.19 54.35 11.03
N GLU A 36 -23.80 53.40 10.31
CA GLU A 36 -25.05 53.61 9.54
C GLU A 36 -25.61 52.26 9.03
N SER A 37 -26.94 52.12 9.09
CA SER A 37 -27.69 51.00 8.51
C SER A 37 -28.08 51.35 7.07
N ALA A 38 -27.72 50.51 6.11
CA ALA A 38 -28.40 50.45 4.83
C ALA A 38 -28.24 49.05 4.23
N ALA A 39 -29.37 48.40 3.97
CA ALA A 39 -29.44 47.18 3.19
C ALA A 39 -29.06 47.46 1.73
N ALA A 40 -28.16 46.67 1.17
CA ALA A 40 -27.97 46.51 -0.25
C ALA A 40 -27.68 45.04 -0.54
N SER A 41 -28.51 44.45 -1.38
CA SER A 41 -28.35 43.14 -1.97
C SER A 41 -27.07 43.09 -2.81
N GLU A 42 -26.16 42.17 -2.49
CA GLU A 42 -25.08 41.77 -3.38
C GLU A 42 -25.24 40.29 -3.69
N GLU A 43 -25.29 39.99 -4.98
CA GLU A 43 -25.07 38.66 -5.53
C GLU A 43 -23.74 38.14 -4.99
N ALA A 44 -23.79 37.09 -4.17
CA ALA A 44 -22.61 36.32 -3.80
C ALA A 44 -22.11 35.62 -5.05
N THR A 45 -21.13 36.24 -5.71
CA THR A 45 -20.16 35.48 -6.50
C THR A 45 -19.34 34.70 -5.49
N GLU A 46 -19.70 33.43 -5.28
CA GLU A 46 -18.80 32.48 -4.63
C GLU A 46 -17.54 32.40 -5.50
N ALA A 47 -16.49 33.07 -5.06
CA ALA A 47 -15.14 32.68 -5.40
C ALA A 47 -14.96 31.27 -4.84
N ALA A 48 -15.14 30.27 -5.71
CA ALA A 48 -14.62 28.94 -5.47
C ALA A 48 -13.13 29.11 -5.22
N GLY A 49 -12.71 28.99 -3.96
CA GLY A 49 -11.30 28.84 -3.64
C GLY A 49 -10.83 27.61 -4.38
N GLU A 50 -9.85 27.79 -5.27
CA GLU A 50 -9.06 26.70 -5.83
C GLU A 50 -8.56 25.87 -4.63
N ALA A 51 -8.94 24.60 -4.57
CA ALA A 51 -8.31 23.67 -3.67
C ALA A 51 -6.81 23.69 -3.99
N GLU A 52 -5.96 23.87 -2.98
CA GLU A 52 -4.51 23.77 -3.15
C GLU A 52 -4.21 22.42 -3.82
N ALA A 53 -3.61 22.44 -5.02
CA ALA A 53 -3.32 21.24 -5.77
C ALA A 53 -2.41 20.33 -4.92
N SER A 54 -2.78 19.05 -4.81
CA SER A 54 -1.95 18.06 -4.11
C SER A 54 -0.57 17.99 -4.77
N ASP A 55 0.49 17.97 -3.96
CA ASP A 55 1.87 17.84 -4.43
C ASP A 55 2.37 16.38 -4.42
N ALA A 56 1.44 15.44 -4.23
CA ALA A 56 1.69 14.02 -4.16
C ALA A 56 2.34 13.51 -5.45
N GLN A 57 3.18 12.50 -5.32
CA GLN A 57 3.81 11.80 -6.45
C GLN A 57 3.36 10.34 -6.49
N LEU A 58 3.16 9.74 -5.32
CA LEU A 58 2.55 8.43 -5.13
C LEU A 58 1.19 8.60 -4.45
N VAL A 59 0.13 8.08 -5.06
CA VAL A 59 -1.19 7.98 -4.45
C VAL A 59 -1.50 6.52 -4.13
N ILE A 60 -2.03 6.27 -2.94
CA ILE A 60 -2.53 4.96 -2.51
C ILE A 60 -4.06 5.05 -2.42
N ALA A 61 -4.76 4.39 -3.33
CA ALA A 61 -6.22 4.29 -3.33
C ALA A 61 -6.68 3.12 -2.45
N GLY A 62 -6.64 3.34 -1.13
CA GLY A 62 -7.13 2.42 -0.12
C GLY A 62 -6.42 2.58 1.23
N GLY A 63 -7.21 2.56 2.32
CA GLY A 63 -6.73 2.68 3.70
C GLY A 63 -6.72 1.34 4.47
N ASP A 64 -6.72 0.23 3.75
CA ASP A 64 -6.58 -1.14 4.28
C ASP A 64 -5.11 -1.49 4.59
N SER A 65 -4.88 -2.70 5.13
CA SER A 65 -3.54 -3.20 5.46
C SER A 65 -2.55 -3.03 4.32
N ALA A 66 -2.87 -3.51 3.12
CA ALA A 66 -1.98 -3.51 1.97
C ALA A 66 -1.63 -2.09 1.52
N GLY A 67 -2.61 -1.17 1.52
CA GLY A 67 -2.37 0.23 1.18
C GLY A 67 -1.45 0.92 2.19
N LEU A 68 -1.66 0.68 3.48
CA LEU A 68 -0.79 1.23 4.53
C LEU A 68 0.62 0.63 4.48
N ILE A 69 0.75 -0.67 4.21
CA ILE A 69 2.04 -1.34 4.00
C ILE A 69 2.76 -0.71 2.81
N ALA A 70 2.08 -0.50 1.69
CA ALA A 70 2.67 0.14 0.50
C ALA A 70 3.17 1.55 0.81
N ALA A 71 2.39 2.35 1.53
CA ALA A 71 2.78 3.70 1.93
C ALA A 71 4.02 3.71 2.85
N VAL A 72 4.05 2.83 3.86
CA VAL A 72 5.20 2.70 4.78
C VAL A 72 6.43 2.20 4.03
N GLN A 73 6.27 1.24 3.13
CA GLN A 73 7.39 0.69 2.37
C GLN A 73 7.96 1.71 1.38
N ALA A 74 7.13 2.48 0.69
CA ALA A 74 7.60 3.55 -0.19
C ALA A 74 8.45 4.59 0.58
N ALA A 75 8.04 4.94 1.80
CA ALA A 75 8.84 5.80 2.68
C ALA A 75 10.15 5.14 3.13
N ALA A 76 10.15 3.82 3.38
CA ALA A 76 11.35 3.05 3.72
C ALA A 76 12.38 3.01 2.58
N GLU A 77 11.92 3.03 1.32
CA GLU A 77 12.76 3.19 0.12
C GLU A 77 13.28 4.63 -0.08
N GLY A 78 12.95 5.54 0.83
CA GLY A 78 13.50 6.90 0.85
C GLY A 78 12.65 7.95 0.15
N MET A 79 11.42 7.60 -0.27
CA MET A 79 10.45 8.62 -0.69
C MET A 79 10.14 9.56 0.49
N ASP A 80 10.06 10.86 0.22
CA ASP A 80 9.60 11.83 1.21
C ASP A 80 8.14 11.51 1.58
N PRO A 81 7.82 11.21 2.85
CA PRO A 81 6.46 10.86 3.26
C PRO A 81 5.41 11.91 2.87
N SER A 82 5.78 13.19 2.75
CA SER A 82 4.82 14.23 2.32
C SER A 82 4.39 14.10 0.86
N LYS A 83 5.09 13.28 0.05
CA LYS A 83 4.79 13.01 -1.35
C LYS A 83 3.94 11.76 -1.57
N ILE A 84 3.58 11.07 -0.49
CA ILE A 84 2.72 9.89 -0.49
C ILE A 84 1.35 10.34 0.02
N LEU A 85 0.28 10.08 -0.74
CA LEU A 85 -1.08 10.41 -0.31
C LEU A 85 -1.93 9.13 -0.21
N ILE A 86 -2.46 8.84 0.96
CA ILE A 86 -3.44 7.75 1.14
C ILE A 86 -4.84 8.33 0.98
N LEU A 87 -5.64 7.75 0.09
CA LEU A 87 -7.08 8.01 -0.04
C LEU A 87 -7.83 6.96 0.78
N ALA A 88 -8.50 7.40 1.83
CA ALA A 88 -9.29 6.55 2.70
C ALA A 88 -10.79 6.87 2.51
N PRO A 89 -11.60 5.93 2.00
CA PRO A 89 -13.05 6.16 1.83
C PRO A 89 -13.79 6.38 3.16
N GLY A 90 -13.26 5.83 4.27
CA GLY A 90 -13.84 5.93 5.61
C GLY A 90 -13.51 7.22 6.36
N GLU A 91 -14.01 7.32 7.60
CA GLU A 91 -13.65 8.38 8.56
C GLU A 91 -12.35 8.07 9.34
N GLU A 92 -11.84 6.84 9.20
CA GLU A 92 -10.62 6.35 9.81
C GLU A 92 -9.92 5.39 8.84
N LEU A 93 -8.64 5.10 9.11
CA LEU A 93 -7.90 4.08 8.37
C LEU A 93 -8.41 2.71 8.81
N ALA A 94 -8.85 1.89 7.86
CA ALA A 94 -9.40 0.57 8.15
C ALA A 94 -8.31 -0.34 8.70
N ALA A 95 -7.16 -0.39 8.03
CA ALA A 95 -6.02 -1.29 8.25
C ALA A 95 -6.34 -2.79 8.24
N ASP A 96 -7.56 -3.24 8.57
CA ASP A 96 -8.23 -4.54 8.37
C ASP A 96 -7.49 -5.84 8.74
N MET A 97 -6.29 -5.75 9.30
CA MET A 97 -5.52 -6.91 9.76
C MET A 97 -6.27 -7.68 10.84
N THR A 98 -7.04 -7.03 11.73
CA THR A 98 -7.77 -7.71 12.82
C THR A 98 -8.78 -8.76 12.35
N GLU A 99 -9.22 -8.69 11.09
CA GLU A 99 -10.13 -9.68 10.50
C GLU A 99 -9.41 -10.91 9.92
N MET A 100 -8.07 -10.86 9.81
CA MET A 100 -7.23 -11.94 9.31
C MET A 100 -6.93 -12.99 10.39
N ALA A 101 -6.36 -14.12 9.98
CA ALA A 101 -5.85 -15.10 10.93
C ALA A 101 -4.67 -14.54 11.76
N PRO A 102 -4.53 -14.91 13.05
CA PRO A 102 -3.50 -14.35 13.95
C PRO A 102 -2.11 -14.99 13.79
N TYR A 103 -1.75 -15.32 12.55
CA TYR A 103 -0.48 -15.92 12.16
C TYR A 103 -0.18 -15.63 10.69
N VAL A 104 1.10 -15.65 10.33
CA VAL A 104 1.58 -15.51 8.95
C VAL A 104 2.08 -16.88 8.46
N ASN A 105 1.71 -17.27 7.25
CA ASN A 105 2.19 -18.52 6.64
C ASN A 105 3.47 -18.28 5.84
N VAL A 106 4.49 -19.11 6.09
CA VAL A 106 5.84 -18.97 5.52
C VAL A 106 6.47 -20.33 5.29
N ALA A 107 7.06 -20.56 4.11
CA ALA A 107 7.73 -21.81 3.77
C ALA A 107 9.26 -21.66 3.59
N ASP A 108 9.97 -22.78 3.61
CA ASP A 108 11.43 -22.92 3.42
C ASP A 108 12.29 -22.16 4.46
N THR A 109 11.82 -22.10 5.72
CA THR A 109 12.50 -21.35 6.79
C THR A 109 13.53 -22.17 7.58
N ASP A 110 14.51 -21.48 8.17
CA ASP A 110 15.45 -22.06 9.13
C ASP A 110 14.74 -22.71 10.35
N GLU A 111 13.64 -22.13 10.83
CA GLU A 111 12.86 -22.69 11.94
C GLU A 111 12.20 -24.01 11.57
N GLN A 112 11.67 -24.14 10.36
CA GLN A 112 11.14 -25.41 9.84
C GLN A 112 12.25 -26.46 9.74
N PHE A 113 13.42 -26.08 9.22
CA PHE A 113 14.57 -26.97 9.15
C PHE A 113 15.02 -27.44 10.54
N GLN A 114 15.10 -26.54 11.53
CA GLN A 114 15.45 -26.87 12.92
C GLN A 114 14.41 -27.77 13.60
N ALA A 115 13.14 -27.62 13.23
CA ALA A 115 12.04 -28.49 13.66
C ALA A 115 12.05 -29.87 12.96
N ASN A 116 12.98 -30.13 12.04
CA ASN A 116 13.04 -31.33 11.19
C ASN A 116 11.79 -31.50 10.30
N LEU A 117 11.23 -30.38 9.84
CA LEU A 117 10.14 -30.35 8.87
C LEU A 117 10.72 -30.25 7.47
N THR A 118 10.14 -31.00 6.53
CA THR A 118 10.38 -30.83 5.09
C THR A 118 9.23 -30.02 4.55
N ASP A 119 9.44 -28.72 4.39
CA ASP A 119 8.56 -27.81 3.64
C ASP A 119 9.39 -27.17 2.53
N ASP A 120 8.72 -26.72 1.48
CA ASP A 120 9.32 -25.93 0.40
C ASP A 120 8.20 -25.15 -0.31
N PHE A 121 8.59 -24.30 -1.26
CA PHE A 121 7.65 -23.46 -2.00
C PHE A 121 6.68 -24.26 -2.88
N GLU A 122 7.01 -25.49 -3.29
CA GLU A 122 6.14 -26.34 -4.10
C GLU A 122 5.05 -27.01 -3.24
N ILE A 123 5.42 -27.48 -2.04
CA ILE A 123 4.47 -28.02 -1.05
C ILE A 123 3.51 -26.91 -0.62
N TYR A 124 4.03 -25.72 -0.32
CA TYR A 124 3.20 -24.59 0.07
C TYR A 124 2.28 -24.14 -1.07
N LEU A 125 2.79 -24.01 -2.29
CA LEU A 125 1.97 -23.72 -3.47
C LEU A 125 0.86 -24.76 -3.65
N SER A 126 1.16 -26.04 -3.49
CA SER A 126 0.14 -27.11 -3.60
C SER A 126 -1.00 -26.94 -2.59
N ASP A 127 -0.70 -26.47 -1.36
CA ASP A 127 -1.73 -26.21 -0.35
C ASP A 127 -2.57 -24.98 -0.72
N ILE A 128 -1.95 -23.90 -1.23
CA ILE A 128 -2.64 -22.70 -1.74
C ILE A 128 -3.60 -23.08 -2.88
N MET A 129 -3.09 -23.78 -3.90
CA MET A 129 -3.89 -24.24 -5.05
C MET A 129 -5.02 -25.18 -4.61
N THR A 130 -4.81 -25.99 -3.57
CA THR A 130 -5.86 -26.87 -3.04
C THR A 130 -6.96 -26.08 -2.33
N ALA A 131 -6.60 -25.09 -1.52
CA ALA A 131 -7.55 -24.19 -0.86
C ALA A 131 -8.42 -23.45 -1.89
N GLY A 132 -7.79 -22.98 -2.97
CA GLY A 132 -8.46 -22.27 -4.07
C GLY A 132 -9.21 -23.13 -5.09
N ASN A 133 -9.38 -24.43 -4.81
CA ASN A 133 -9.99 -25.40 -5.74
C ASN A 133 -9.32 -25.42 -7.14
N ASN A 134 -8.02 -25.11 -7.19
CA ASN A 134 -7.20 -24.96 -8.41
C ASN A 134 -7.74 -23.94 -9.42
N THR A 135 -8.49 -22.95 -8.95
CA THR A 135 -8.96 -21.85 -9.80
C THR A 135 -8.01 -20.66 -9.80
N ASN A 136 -7.09 -20.60 -8.84
CA ASN A 136 -6.08 -19.56 -8.69
C ASN A 136 -5.34 -19.25 -10.02
N ASN A 137 -4.92 -18.01 -10.19
CA ASN A 137 -3.82 -17.69 -11.10
C ASN A 137 -2.53 -18.30 -10.53
N SER A 138 -2.00 -19.31 -11.22
CA SER A 138 -0.85 -20.08 -10.75
C SER A 138 0.41 -19.25 -10.54
N ASP A 139 0.63 -18.22 -11.37
CA ASP A 139 1.85 -17.42 -11.30
C ASP A 139 1.81 -16.51 -10.06
N MET A 140 0.65 -15.91 -9.77
CA MET A 140 0.44 -15.09 -8.59
C MET A 140 0.46 -15.93 -7.29
N ALA A 141 -0.18 -17.10 -7.28
CA ALA A 141 -0.12 -18.02 -6.15
C ALA A 141 1.32 -18.53 -5.90
N ALA A 142 2.08 -18.79 -6.97
CA ALA A 142 3.49 -19.19 -6.88
C ALA A 142 4.37 -18.06 -6.36
N TYR A 143 4.06 -16.80 -6.67
CA TYR A 143 4.76 -15.65 -6.11
C TYR A 143 4.60 -15.58 -4.59
N VAL A 144 3.40 -15.82 -4.05
CA VAL A 144 3.17 -15.87 -2.60
C VAL A 144 4.01 -16.96 -1.94
N SER A 145 4.00 -18.18 -2.49
CA SER A 145 4.75 -19.28 -1.86
C SER A 145 6.25 -19.02 -1.86
N GLN A 146 6.81 -18.55 -2.99
CA GLN A 146 8.25 -18.34 -3.18
C GLN A 146 8.83 -17.21 -2.34
N ASN A 147 8.05 -16.19 -2.00
CA ASN A 147 8.55 -14.99 -1.34
C ASN A 147 8.00 -14.83 0.09
N SER A 148 7.21 -15.78 0.60
CA SER A 148 6.56 -15.68 1.90
C SER A 148 7.48 -15.39 3.10
N GLU A 149 8.78 -15.74 3.03
CA GLU A 149 9.75 -15.39 4.08
C GLU A 149 9.98 -13.87 4.18
N GLU A 150 9.92 -13.16 3.06
CA GLU A 150 10.04 -11.70 3.03
C GLU A 150 8.89 -11.02 3.80
N ALA A 151 7.68 -11.61 3.80
CA ALA A 151 6.57 -11.08 4.59
C ALA A 151 6.81 -11.18 6.10
N LYS A 152 7.38 -12.30 6.55
CA LYS A 152 7.76 -12.50 7.96
C LYS A 152 8.86 -11.54 8.37
N ASP A 153 9.88 -11.40 7.52
CA ASP A 153 10.98 -10.48 7.78
C ASP A 153 10.49 -9.03 7.81
N TRP A 154 9.60 -8.63 6.90
CA TRP A 154 9.05 -7.28 6.89
C TRP A 154 8.24 -6.96 8.15
N LEU A 155 7.39 -7.88 8.60
CA LEU A 155 6.65 -7.74 9.86
C LEU A 155 7.58 -7.62 11.07
N ALA A 156 8.68 -8.38 11.11
CA ALA A 156 9.68 -8.30 12.17
C ALA A 156 10.46 -6.98 12.12
N ASP A 157 11.03 -6.64 10.97
CA ASP A 157 11.98 -5.53 10.82
C ASP A 157 11.28 -4.17 10.83
N THR A 158 10.09 -4.07 10.22
CA THR A 158 9.37 -2.81 10.06
C THR A 158 8.40 -2.56 11.22
N LEU A 159 7.69 -3.60 11.66
CA LEU A 159 6.65 -3.49 12.70
C LEU A 159 7.09 -4.02 14.07
N GLY A 160 8.25 -4.67 14.17
CA GLY A 160 8.78 -5.18 15.43
C GLY A 160 8.08 -6.45 15.92
N MET A 161 7.51 -7.25 15.01
CA MET A 161 6.84 -8.50 15.37
C MET A 161 7.85 -9.54 15.86
N GLU A 162 7.55 -10.18 16.98
CA GLU A 162 8.29 -11.35 17.47
C GLU A 162 7.40 -12.59 17.34
N TYR A 163 7.98 -13.69 16.86
CA TYR A 163 7.23 -14.92 16.56
C TYR A 163 7.32 -15.96 17.69
N GLY A 164 6.22 -16.69 17.85
CA GLY A 164 6.08 -17.80 18.77
C GLY A 164 6.45 -19.14 18.13
N ASP A 165 6.01 -20.23 18.77
CA ASP A 165 6.24 -21.57 18.26
C ASP A 165 5.47 -21.80 16.95
N LEU A 166 6.16 -22.38 15.97
CA LEU A 166 5.61 -22.77 14.68
C LEU A 166 4.41 -23.73 14.83
N ALA A 167 3.32 -23.45 14.13
CA ALA A 167 2.09 -24.24 14.14
C ALA A 167 1.74 -24.80 12.76
N GLN A 168 0.99 -25.90 12.76
CA GLN A 168 0.33 -26.44 11.58
C GLN A 168 -1.16 -26.17 11.66
N GLU A 169 -1.62 -25.23 10.85
CA GLU A 169 -3.02 -24.83 10.79
C GLU A 169 -3.79 -25.60 9.72
N ALA A 170 -5.13 -25.52 9.77
CA ALA A 170 -5.99 -26.24 8.86
C ALA A 170 -5.72 -25.87 7.39
N GLY A 171 -5.69 -26.88 6.51
CA GLY A 171 -5.36 -26.71 5.09
C GLY A 171 -3.87 -26.83 4.79
N SER A 172 -2.99 -26.61 5.77
CA SER A 172 -1.55 -26.77 5.59
C SER A 172 -1.09 -28.23 5.75
N SER A 173 -0.32 -28.72 4.79
CA SER A 173 0.30 -30.07 4.82
C SER A 173 1.47 -30.16 5.81
N VAL A 174 2.14 -29.05 6.10
CA VAL A 174 3.29 -28.93 7.00
C VAL A 174 3.09 -27.75 7.95
N ALA A 175 3.72 -27.77 9.13
CA ALA A 175 3.72 -26.63 10.03
C ALA A 175 4.48 -25.45 9.39
N ARG A 176 3.78 -24.33 9.21
CA ARG A 176 4.29 -23.13 8.51
C ARG A 176 3.70 -21.80 9.03
N SER A 177 2.81 -21.90 10.01
CA SER A 177 2.08 -20.75 10.54
C SER A 177 2.84 -20.20 11.74
N PHE A 178 3.27 -18.94 11.64
CA PHE A 178 4.02 -18.25 12.67
C PHE A 178 3.08 -17.28 13.43
N PRO A 179 2.62 -17.63 14.64
CA PRO A 179 1.89 -16.71 15.50
C PRO A 179 2.84 -15.71 16.17
N ALA A 180 2.30 -14.69 16.82
CA ALA A 180 3.09 -13.84 17.70
C ALA A 180 3.59 -14.62 18.93
N LYS A 181 4.76 -14.23 19.43
CA LYS A 181 5.37 -14.80 20.64
C LYS A 181 4.48 -14.59 21.86
N GLU A 182 3.89 -13.40 21.96
CA GLU A 182 2.92 -13.03 22.99
C GLU A 182 1.83 -12.18 22.33
N GLY A 183 0.57 -12.39 22.72
CA GLY A 183 -0.56 -11.66 22.18
C GLY A 183 -1.09 -12.22 20.85
N ASN A 184 -1.86 -11.39 20.16
CA ASN A 184 -2.48 -11.70 18.88
C ASN A 184 -1.66 -10.99 17.77
N LEU A 185 -1.17 -11.72 16.77
CA LEU A 185 -0.25 -11.17 15.77
C LEU A 185 -0.87 -10.05 14.95
N ASN A 186 -2.10 -10.24 14.47
CA ASN A 186 -2.71 -9.30 13.55
C ASN A 186 -3.21 -8.03 14.26
N GLU A 187 -3.65 -8.12 15.52
CA GLU A 187 -3.91 -6.94 16.36
C GLU A 187 -2.63 -6.13 16.61
N LEU A 188 -1.52 -6.79 16.95
CA LEU A 188 -0.23 -6.14 17.21
C LEU A 188 0.34 -5.50 15.94
N ALA A 189 0.27 -6.20 14.81
CA ALA A 189 0.70 -5.69 13.51
C ALA A 189 -0.12 -4.46 13.10
N GLN A 190 -1.45 -4.50 13.28
CA GLN A 190 -2.32 -3.36 12.97
C GLN A 190 -1.95 -2.12 13.79
N GLU A 191 -1.80 -2.28 15.11
CA GLU A 191 -1.42 -1.17 16.00
C GLU A 191 -0.07 -0.58 15.59
N ALA A 192 0.92 -1.43 15.31
CA ALA A 192 2.24 -1.00 14.89
C ALA A 192 2.21 -0.29 13.52
N LEU A 193 1.41 -0.78 12.58
CA LEU A 193 1.30 -0.21 11.23
C LEU A 193 0.65 1.17 11.25
N LEU A 194 -0.49 1.33 11.94
CA LEU A 194 -1.16 2.62 12.11
C LEU A 194 -0.23 3.63 12.78
N LYS A 195 0.47 3.20 13.83
CA LYS A 195 1.47 4.03 14.50
C LYS A 195 2.61 4.42 13.56
N LYS A 196 3.06 3.53 12.67
CA LYS A 196 4.12 3.82 11.70
C LYS A 196 3.69 4.91 10.71
N VAL A 197 2.47 4.82 10.20
CA VAL A 197 1.87 5.84 9.31
C VAL A 197 1.83 7.20 10.01
N GLU A 198 1.40 7.25 11.28
CA GLU A 198 1.40 8.46 12.11
C GLU A 198 2.82 9.02 12.35
N GLU A 199 3.77 8.16 12.72
CA GLU A 199 5.18 8.53 12.98
C GLU A 199 5.87 9.13 11.75
N LEU A 200 5.60 8.55 10.57
CA LEU A 200 6.11 9.03 9.28
C LEU A 200 5.38 10.27 8.78
N LYS A 201 4.22 10.59 9.37
CA LYS A 201 3.35 11.71 8.98
C LYS A 201 2.92 11.65 7.52
N ILE A 202 2.59 10.45 7.06
CA ILE A 202 2.07 10.25 5.70
C ILE A 202 0.70 10.94 5.62
N PRO A 203 0.49 11.87 4.67
CA PRO A 203 -0.81 12.47 4.40
C PRO A 203 -1.91 11.44 4.14
N VAL A 204 -3.06 11.66 4.76
CA VAL A 204 -4.29 10.87 4.54
C VAL A 204 -5.41 11.83 4.21
N GLU A 205 -6.10 11.59 3.09
CA GLU A 205 -7.35 12.25 2.76
C GLU A 205 -8.50 11.27 3.07
N TYR A 206 -9.36 11.65 4.00
CA TYR A 206 -10.51 10.84 4.42
C TYR A 206 -11.74 11.18 3.58
N LYS A 207 -12.72 10.26 3.55
CA LYS A 207 -13.92 10.37 2.70
C LYS A 207 -13.54 10.65 1.24
N ALA A 208 -12.45 10.00 0.82
CA ALA A 208 -11.83 10.17 -0.48
C ALA A 208 -11.92 8.87 -1.28
N GLU A 209 -12.49 8.95 -2.47
CA GLU A 209 -12.70 7.81 -3.36
C GLU A 209 -12.10 8.07 -4.74
N LEU A 210 -11.26 7.15 -5.23
CA LEU A 210 -10.76 7.18 -6.59
C LEU A 210 -11.93 6.93 -7.57
N LYS A 211 -12.08 7.79 -8.56
CA LYS A 211 -13.20 7.76 -9.51
C LYS A 211 -12.79 7.36 -10.92
N SER A 212 -11.65 7.86 -11.40
CA SER A 212 -11.15 7.57 -12.75
C SER A 212 -9.63 7.74 -12.82
N VAL A 213 -9.01 6.99 -13.72
CA VAL A 213 -7.60 7.15 -14.11
C VAL A 213 -7.54 7.66 -15.55
N ALA A 214 -6.67 8.63 -15.79
CA ALA A 214 -6.32 9.13 -17.11
C ALA A 214 -4.88 8.78 -17.46
N TYR A 215 -4.66 8.53 -18.75
CA TYR A 215 -3.38 8.07 -19.30
C TYR A 215 -2.84 9.07 -20.33
N ASP A 216 -1.52 9.14 -20.45
CA ASP A 216 -0.84 9.97 -21.44
C ASP A 216 -0.83 9.35 -22.86
N GLU A 217 -0.15 10.00 -23.80
CA GLU A 217 -0.04 9.51 -25.19
C GLU A 217 0.75 8.18 -25.32
N GLU A 218 1.55 7.83 -24.32
CA GLU A 218 2.34 6.60 -24.25
C GLU A 218 1.62 5.48 -23.47
N GLY A 219 0.45 5.78 -22.87
CA GLY A 219 -0.36 4.86 -22.09
C GLY A 219 0.06 4.75 -20.62
N ALA A 220 0.92 5.64 -20.12
CA ALA A 220 1.30 5.71 -18.72
C ALA A 220 0.27 6.49 -17.90
N LEU A 221 0.23 6.28 -16.58
CA LEU A 221 -0.54 7.10 -15.65
C LEU A 221 -0.14 8.59 -15.77
N ASP A 222 -1.14 9.46 -15.98
CA ASP A 222 -0.95 10.92 -16.02
C ASP A 222 -1.64 11.58 -14.82
N ARG A 223 -2.91 11.24 -14.60
CA ARG A 223 -3.79 11.92 -13.64
C ARG A 223 -4.87 11.00 -13.10
N ILE A 224 -5.30 11.27 -11.87
CA ILE A 224 -6.48 10.67 -11.27
C ILE A 224 -7.56 11.72 -10.98
N THR A 225 -8.83 11.28 -11.01
CA THR A 225 -9.94 12.03 -10.45
C THR A 225 -10.35 11.37 -9.14
N VAL A 226 -10.42 12.16 -8.07
CA VAL A 226 -10.82 11.71 -6.73
C VAL A 226 -12.06 12.48 -6.30
N THR A 227 -13.01 11.81 -5.65
CA THR A 227 -14.13 12.47 -4.97
C THR A 227 -13.76 12.65 -3.50
N VAL A 228 -13.72 13.88 -3.01
CA VAL A 228 -13.49 14.20 -1.59
C VAL A 228 -14.68 14.99 -1.07
N ASP A 229 -15.31 14.50 0.00
CA ASP A 229 -16.53 15.10 0.57
C ASP A 229 -17.62 15.37 -0.50
N GLY A 230 -17.74 14.48 -1.48
CA GLY A 230 -18.70 14.56 -2.58
C GLY A 230 -18.35 15.57 -3.68
N LYS A 231 -17.14 16.13 -3.68
CA LYS A 231 -16.63 17.01 -4.74
C LYS A 231 -15.49 16.34 -5.48
N ASP A 232 -15.55 16.38 -6.80
CA ASP A 232 -14.48 15.87 -7.65
C ASP A 232 -13.30 16.86 -7.64
N GLN A 233 -12.09 16.31 -7.55
CA GLN A 233 -10.82 17.00 -7.75
C GLN A 233 -9.86 16.15 -8.58
N GLU A 234 -8.99 16.80 -9.33
CA GLU A 234 -7.94 16.16 -10.12
C GLU A 234 -6.61 16.19 -9.35
N ILE A 235 -5.87 15.09 -9.41
CA ILE A 235 -4.52 14.99 -8.84
C ILE A 235 -3.61 14.41 -9.94
N ASP A 236 -2.58 15.16 -10.30
CA ASP A 236 -1.50 14.65 -11.14
C ASP A 236 -0.56 13.83 -10.24
N CYS A 237 -0.21 12.61 -10.64
CA CYS A 237 0.67 11.74 -9.87
C CYS A 237 1.42 10.78 -10.80
N LEU A 238 2.65 10.43 -10.42
CA LEU A 238 3.49 9.52 -11.21
C LEU A 238 3.13 8.05 -10.96
N ALA A 239 2.69 7.71 -9.74
CA ALA A 239 2.36 6.34 -9.38
C ALA A 239 1.06 6.25 -8.56
N LEU A 240 0.33 5.16 -8.78
CA LEU A 240 -0.92 4.82 -8.11
C LEU A 240 -0.93 3.35 -7.68
N VAL A 241 -1.18 3.09 -6.40
CA VAL A 241 -1.44 1.73 -5.87
C VAL A 241 -2.92 1.62 -5.54
N ALA A 242 -3.63 0.63 -6.10
CA ALA A 242 -5.03 0.34 -5.77
C ALA A 242 -5.16 -0.93 -4.95
N THR A 243 -6.09 -0.96 -4.00
CA THR A 243 -6.18 -2.09 -3.06
C THR A 243 -7.56 -2.70 -2.86
N ASP A 244 -8.63 -1.97 -3.16
CA ASP A 244 -10.00 -2.45 -2.93
C ASP A 244 -10.65 -3.02 -4.20
N VAL A 245 -11.37 -4.15 -4.07
CA VAL A 245 -12.07 -4.82 -5.18
C VAL A 245 -13.10 -3.95 -5.88
N SER A 246 -13.68 -2.96 -5.19
CA SER A 246 -14.65 -2.03 -5.76
C SER A 246 -14.01 -1.07 -6.77
N LEU A 247 -12.68 -0.95 -6.78
CA LEU A 247 -11.94 -0.13 -7.73
C LEU A 247 -11.67 -0.82 -9.06
N ILE A 248 -11.89 -2.14 -9.20
CA ILE A 248 -11.67 -2.87 -10.46
C ILE A 248 -12.33 -2.17 -11.67
N PRO A 249 -13.59 -1.69 -11.60
CA PRO A 249 -14.23 -0.98 -12.72
C PRO A 249 -13.57 0.36 -13.09
N VAL A 250 -12.75 0.95 -12.22
CA VAL A 250 -12.00 2.18 -12.50
C VAL A 250 -10.84 1.91 -13.46
N PHE A 251 -10.28 0.70 -13.43
CA PHE A 251 -9.12 0.28 -14.21
C PHE A 251 -9.52 -0.45 -15.50
N GLU A 252 -10.23 0.26 -16.39
CA GLU A 252 -10.79 -0.34 -17.61
C GLU A 252 -9.74 -0.95 -18.54
N GLU A 253 -8.50 -0.47 -18.52
CA GLU A 253 -7.38 -0.95 -19.35
C GLU A 253 -6.60 -2.10 -18.73
N SER A 254 -6.86 -2.42 -17.46
CA SER A 254 -6.10 -3.44 -16.73
C SER A 254 -6.66 -4.83 -16.95
N GLN A 255 -5.76 -5.82 -16.96
CA GLN A 255 -6.11 -7.22 -17.05
C GLN A 255 -6.80 -7.65 -15.76
N VAL A 256 -7.94 -8.33 -15.93
CA VAL A 256 -8.74 -8.85 -14.83
C VAL A 256 -8.70 -10.37 -14.82
N TYR A 257 -8.73 -10.93 -13.62
CA TYR A 257 -9.06 -12.32 -13.40
C TYR A 257 -10.59 -12.45 -13.28
N GLU A 258 -11.19 -13.32 -14.09
CA GLU A 258 -12.63 -13.55 -14.08
C GLU A 258 -13.02 -14.79 -13.26
N ALA A 259 -13.95 -14.60 -12.32
CA ALA A 259 -14.62 -15.68 -11.61
C ALA A 259 -16.13 -15.61 -11.91
N ASP A 260 -16.75 -16.75 -12.24
CA ASP A 260 -18.18 -16.83 -12.58
C ASP A 260 -18.65 -15.84 -13.67
N GLY A 261 -17.76 -15.54 -14.63
CA GLY A 261 -18.03 -14.62 -15.73
C GLY A 261 -18.10 -13.14 -15.32
N LYS A 262 -17.43 -12.77 -14.21
CA LYS A 262 -17.28 -11.39 -13.75
C LYS A 262 -15.82 -11.12 -13.41
N ALA A 263 -15.36 -9.90 -13.67
CA ALA A 263 -14.09 -9.40 -13.15
C ALA A 263 -14.13 -9.46 -11.61
N ALA A 264 -13.20 -10.21 -11.02
CA ALA A 264 -13.17 -10.51 -9.59
C ALA A 264 -11.86 -10.05 -8.92
N ALA A 265 -10.78 -9.94 -9.68
CA ALA A 265 -9.51 -9.38 -9.23
C ALA A 265 -8.73 -8.74 -10.39
N LEU A 266 -7.76 -7.88 -10.08
CA LEU A 266 -6.73 -7.50 -11.04
C LEU A 266 -5.65 -8.58 -11.13
N VAL A 267 -5.06 -8.73 -12.31
CA VAL A 267 -3.84 -9.52 -12.52
C VAL A 267 -2.66 -8.56 -12.57
N VAL A 268 -1.63 -8.86 -11.79
CA VAL A 268 -0.40 -8.07 -11.70
C VAL A 268 0.83 -8.91 -12.04
N SER A 269 1.93 -8.23 -12.36
CA SER A 269 3.26 -8.84 -12.43
C SER A 269 3.77 -9.26 -11.04
N ASN A 270 4.90 -9.94 -10.98
CA ASN A 270 5.61 -10.24 -9.71
C ASN A 270 6.11 -8.98 -8.99
N ASN A 271 6.10 -7.82 -9.65
CA ASN A 271 6.45 -6.52 -9.10
C ASN A 271 5.18 -5.70 -8.75
N ALA A 272 4.03 -6.36 -8.63
CA ALA A 272 2.74 -5.75 -8.33
C ALA A 272 2.24 -4.71 -9.36
N GLU A 273 2.80 -4.69 -10.56
CA GLU A 273 2.44 -3.77 -11.64
C GLU A 273 1.17 -4.27 -12.36
N GLN A 274 0.24 -3.36 -12.68
CA GLN A 274 -0.95 -3.71 -13.45
C GLN A 274 -0.57 -4.01 -14.91
N LEU A 275 -1.16 -5.06 -15.47
CA LEU A 275 -0.95 -5.46 -16.86
C LEU A 275 -2.06 -4.92 -17.76
N ASN A 276 -1.74 -4.47 -18.96
CA ASN A 276 -2.74 -4.05 -19.93
C ASN A 276 -3.51 -5.25 -20.50
N LYS A 277 -4.86 -5.16 -20.52
CA LYS A 277 -5.76 -6.26 -20.92
C LYS A 277 -5.56 -6.75 -22.36
N ASP A 278 -5.12 -5.88 -23.27
CA ASP A 278 -5.04 -6.17 -24.70
C ASP A 278 -3.63 -6.62 -25.12
N SER A 279 -2.59 -5.98 -24.58
CA SER A 279 -1.19 -6.23 -24.93
C SER A 279 -0.49 -7.21 -23.98
N GLY A 280 -0.93 -7.28 -22.71
CA GLY A 280 -0.20 -7.96 -21.64
C GLY A 280 1.08 -7.24 -21.20
N GLU A 281 1.35 -6.03 -21.71
CA GLU A 281 2.47 -5.20 -21.28
C GLU A 281 2.13 -4.45 -19.97
N LEU A 282 3.15 -3.93 -19.29
CA LEU A 282 2.97 -3.16 -18.06
C LEU A 282 2.25 -1.82 -18.36
N ILE A 283 1.36 -1.40 -17.46
CA ILE A 283 0.83 -0.04 -17.46
C ILE A 283 1.69 0.80 -16.52
N ASN A 284 2.55 1.64 -17.08
CA ASN A 284 3.51 2.42 -16.31
C ASN A 284 2.82 3.32 -15.27
N GLY A 285 3.33 3.28 -14.03
CA GLY A 285 2.79 4.03 -12.90
C GLY A 285 1.58 3.39 -12.21
N LEU A 286 1.06 2.24 -12.69
CA LEU A 286 -0.06 1.55 -12.05
C LEU A 286 0.37 0.27 -11.32
N TYR A 287 -0.02 0.18 -10.05
CA TYR A 287 0.24 -0.95 -9.17
C TYR A 287 -1.05 -1.39 -8.46
N ALA A 288 -1.06 -2.60 -7.92
CA ALA A 288 -2.16 -3.07 -7.10
C ALA A 288 -1.69 -4.07 -6.02
N ALA A 289 -2.35 -4.07 -4.87
CA ALA A 289 -2.03 -4.94 -3.74
C ALA A 289 -3.24 -5.21 -2.85
N GLY A 290 -3.24 -6.27 -2.05
CA GLY A 290 -4.34 -6.54 -1.11
C GLY A 290 -5.61 -7.09 -1.76
N PRO A 291 -6.81 -6.82 -1.20
CA PRO A 291 -8.07 -7.47 -1.58
C PRO A 291 -8.40 -7.45 -3.07
N ILE A 292 -8.01 -6.40 -3.80
CA ILE A 292 -8.18 -6.28 -5.25
C ILE A 292 -7.52 -7.42 -6.05
N LEU A 293 -6.56 -8.14 -5.44
CA LEU A 293 -5.86 -9.28 -6.04
C LEU A 293 -6.42 -10.63 -5.58
N SER A 294 -7.16 -10.69 -4.46
CA SER A 294 -7.43 -11.94 -3.73
C SER A 294 -8.08 -13.02 -4.59
N ALA A 295 -9.09 -12.72 -5.41
CA ALA A 295 -9.71 -13.75 -6.25
C ALA A 295 -8.73 -14.38 -7.27
N ALA A 296 -7.71 -13.64 -7.72
CA ALA A 296 -6.66 -14.17 -8.58
C ALA A 296 -5.65 -15.01 -7.79
N VAL A 297 -5.27 -14.57 -6.59
CA VAL A 297 -4.28 -15.27 -5.75
C VAL A 297 -4.87 -16.52 -5.09
N ASP A 298 -6.06 -16.39 -4.50
CA ASP A 298 -6.73 -17.39 -3.67
C ASP A 298 -7.68 -18.29 -4.45
N GLY A 299 -8.15 -17.89 -5.63
CA GLY A 299 -9.19 -18.62 -6.35
C GLY A 299 -10.50 -18.68 -5.54
N GLU A 300 -11.12 -19.86 -5.46
CA GLU A 300 -12.41 -20.07 -4.77
C GLU A 300 -12.30 -20.08 -3.22
N GLY A 301 -11.09 -20.07 -2.66
CA GLY A 301 -10.89 -20.17 -1.21
C GLY A 301 -9.46 -19.86 -0.77
N VAL A 302 -9.34 -19.05 0.27
CA VAL A 302 -8.05 -18.68 0.86
C VAL A 302 -7.53 -19.77 1.80
N LEU A 303 -6.22 -20.02 1.74
CA LEU A 303 -5.52 -20.81 2.76
C LEU A 303 -5.32 -19.92 3.99
N SER A 304 -6.05 -20.20 5.08
CA SER A 304 -6.01 -19.37 6.29
C SER A 304 -4.58 -19.06 6.75
N GLY A 305 -4.30 -17.78 7.01
CA GLY A 305 -2.97 -17.25 7.33
C GLY A 305 -2.26 -16.63 6.14
N ASN A 306 -2.74 -16.86 4.92
CA ASN A 306 -2.21 -16.23 3.72
C ASN A 306 -2.66 -14.79 3.57
N GLU A 307 -3.81 -14.39 4.14
CA GLU A 307 -4.33 -13.02 4.00
C GLU A 307 -3.28 -11.98 4.45
N LEU A 308 -2.63 -12.24 5.59
CA LEU A 308 -1.57 -11.38 6.11
C LEU A 308 -0.28 -11.51 5.31
N THR A 309 0.11 -12.72 4.89
CA THR A 309 1.29 -12.95 4.03
C THR A 309 1.15 -12.15 2.74
N GLU A 310 0.00 -12.21 2.08
CA GLU A 310 -0.29 -11.58 0.80
C GLU A 310 -0.37 -10.06 0.91
N ALA A 311 -1.04 -9.54 1.96
CA ALA A 311 -1.10 -8.11 2.21
C ALA A 311 0.30 -7.51 2.38
N VAL A 312 1.19 -8.20 3.11
CA VAL A 312 2.58 -7.77 3.29
C VAL A 312 3.38 -7.92 2.00
N MET A 313 3.32 -9.07 1.33
CA MET A 313 4.05 -9.31 0.10
C MET A 313 3.70 -8.30 -0.98
N PHE A 314 2.43 -8.27 -1.43
CA PHE A 314 2.04 -7.39 -2.52
C PHE A 314 2.05 -5.91 -2.09
N GLY A 315 1.71 -5.60 -0.84
CA GLY A 315 1.75 -4.23 -0.33
C GLY A 315 3.17 -3.67 -0.33
N SER A 316 4.13 -4.41 0.22
CA SER A 316 5.52 -3.95 0.27
C SER A 316 6.17 -3.92 -1.12
N THR A 317 5.91 -4.91 -1.97
CA THR A 317 6.36 -4.89 -3.36
C THR A 317 5.81 -3.67 -4.11
N ALA A 318 4.50 -3.41 -4.05
CA ALA A 318 3.89 -2.25 -4.70
C ALA A 318 4.48 -0.92 -4.17
N GLY A 319 4.70 -0.81 -2.86
CA GLY A 319 5.33 0.37 -2.26
C GLY A 319 6.77 0.60 -2.74
N THR A 320 7.57 -0.47 -2.80
CA THR A 320 8.95 -0.42 -3.28
C THR A 320 9.02 0.00 -4.75
N GLU A 321 8.27 -0.69 -5.61
CA GLU A 321 8.33 -0.49 -7.05
C GLU A 321 7.74 0.87 -7.46
N ALA A 322 6.66 1.30 -6.80
CA ALA A 322 6.13 2.65 -6.98
C ALA A 322 7.13 3.72 -6.55
N ALA A 323 7.89 3.50 -5.47
CA ALA A 323 8.89 4.47 -5.02
C ALA A 323 10.08 4.57 -5.97
N VAL A 324 10.55 3.43 -6.49
CA VAL A 324 11.58 3.39 -7.53
C VAL A 324 11.10 4.11 -8.79
N TYR A 325 9.88 3.81 -9.25
CA TYR A 325 9.30 4.44 -10.44
C TYR A 325 9.21 5.97 -10.29
N VAL A 326 8.71 6.45 -9.15
CA VAL A 326 8.67 7.90 -8.87
C VAL A 326 10.08 8.50 -8.88
N SER A 327 11.06 7.85 -8.24
CA SER A 327 12.44 8.36 -8.21
C SER A 327 13.07 8.45 -9.60
N ASP A 328 12.74 7.53 -10.51
CA ASP A 328 13.30 7.48 -11.86
C ASP A 328 12.63 8.48 -12.82
N ASN A 329 11.46 9.04 -12.46
CA ASN A 329 10.65 9.90 -13.31
C ASN A 329 10.40 11.32 -12.73
N GLN A 330 11.15 11.73 -11.69
CA GLN A 330 11.15 13.09 -11.12
C GLN A 330 11.92 14.13 -11.93
#